data_AF-A0A431L576-F1
#
_entry.id   AF-A0A431L576-F1
#
_cell.length_a   1.000
_cell.length_b   1.000
_cell.length_c   1.000
_cell.angle_alpha   90.00
_cell.angle_beta   90.00
_cell.angle_gamma   90.00
#
_symmetry.space_group_name_H-M   'P 1'
#
loop_
_entity.id
_entity.type
_entity.pdbx_description
1 polymer ?
#
loop_
_entity_poly.entity_id
_entity_poly.type
_entity_poly.pdbx_seq_one_letter_code
_entity_poly.pdbx_strand_id
1 'polypeptide(L)'
;MNTPMQFPSPSDTLYELTDSANAMALTDQLTARLAQLHAMLSATHGNAGDTFRHLCHEHQEHYMWACYMLAGETRELMTALLERQRVASA
;
A
#
# COMPACT_ATOMS: atom_id res chain seq x y z
N MET A 1 -17.69 8.45 -19.35
CA MET A 1 -18.14 7.83 -18.09
C MET A 1 -17.02 8.00 -17.09
N ASN A 2 -17.18 8.88 -16.09
CA ASN A 2 -16.19 9.06 -15.03
C ASN A 2 -16.66 8.24 -13.84
N THR A 3 -16.11 7.04 -13.67
CA THR A 3 -16.32 6.27 -12.44
C THR A 3 -15.61 7.03 -11.31
N PRO A 4 -16.32 7.50 -10.27
CA PRO A 4 -15.68 8.15 -9.13
C PRO A 4 -14.77 7.15 -8.44
N MET A 5 -13.46 7.44 -8.41
CA MET A 5 -12.49 6.69 -7.63
C MET A 5 -12.58 7.14 -6.18
N GLN A 6 -13.45 6.50 -5.41
CA GLN A 6 -13.59 6.73 -3.98
C GLN A 6 -12.70 5.73 -3.24
N PHE A 7 -11.60 6.22 -2.65
CA PHE A 7 -10.70 5.41 -1.84
C PHE A 7 -11.04 5.66 -0.36
N PRO A 8 -11.72 4.72 0.33
CA PRO A 8 -12.07 4.90 1.73
C PRO A 8 -10.78 4.99 2.57
N SER A 9 -10.72 5.99 3.45
CA SER A 9 -9.71 6.14 4.52
C SER A 9 -10.14 5.36 5.74
N PRO A 10 -9.57 4.16 6.00
CA PRO A 10 -9.86 3.46 7.24
C PRO A 10 -9.13 4.21 8.37
N SER A 11 -9.89 4.59 9.39
CA SER A 11 -9.39 5.17 10.64
C SER A 11 -8.87 4.11 11.63
N ASP A 12 -8.81 2.86 11.19
CA ASP A 12 -8.51 1.67 11.99
C ASP A 12 -7.34 0.89 11.39
N THR A 13 -6.80 -0.10 12.12
CA THR A 13 -5.71 -0.97 11.65
C THR A 13 -6.06 -1.57 10.29
N LEU A 14 -5.27 -1.28 9.26
CA LEU A 14 -5.59 -1.66 7.88
C LEU A 14 -5.49 -3.17 7.65
N TYR A 15 -4.64 -3.82 8.44
CA TYR A 15 -4.48 -5.26 8.46
C TYR A 15 -4.85 -5.85 9.82
N GLU A 16 -5.81 -6.77 9.79
CA GLU A 16 -5.97 -7.75 10.85
C GLU A 16 -5.24 -9.03 10.43
N LEU A 17 -4.29 -9.46 11.26
CA LEU A 17 -3.55 -10.69 11.04
C LEU A 17 -4.39 -11.87 11.47
N THR A 18 -4.57 -12.85 10.60
CA THR A 18 -5.13 -14.14 11.02
C THR A 18 -4.13 -14.82 11.97
N ASP A 19 -4.63 -15.58 12.95
CA ASP A 19 -3.76 -16.32 13.88
C ASP A 19 -2.79 -17.27 13.17
N SER A 20 -3.17 -17.74 11.97
CA SER A 20 -2.39 -18.62 11.11
C SER A 20 -1.35 -17.91 10.22
N ALA A 21 -1.30 -16.57 10.21
CA ALA A 21 -0.36 -15.82 9.39
C ALA A 21 1.08 -16.06 9.86
N ASN A 22 1.83 -16.80 9.06
CA ASN A 22 3.25 -17.07 9.31
C ASN A 22 4.15 -16.03 8.61
N ALA A 23 5.43 -16.01 8.96
CA ALA A 23 6.39 -15.05 8.42
C ALA A 23 6.50 -15.07 6.88
N MET A 24 6.27 -16.23 6.25
CA MET A 24 6.30 -16.37 4.80
C MET A 24 5.10 -15.65 4.16
N ALA A 25 3.89 -15.87 4.68
CA ALA A 25 2.68 -15.17 4.21
C ALA A 25 2.80 -13.64 4.37
N LEU A 26 3.40 -13.18 5.47
CA LEU A 26 3.67 -11.74 5.67
C LEU A 26 4.69 -11.19 4.67
N THR A 27 5.72 -11.96 4.35
CA THR A 27 6.74 -11.56 3.37
C THR A 27 6.16 -11.48 1.96
N ASP A 28 5.29 -12.43 1.59
CA ASP A 28 4.60 -12.43 0.30
C ASP A 28 3.66 -11.23 0.17
N GLN A 29 2.87 -10.96 1.21
CA GLN A 29 1.96 -9.81 1.24
C GLN A 29 2.72 -8.47 1.18
N LEU A 30 3.82 -8.35 1.94
CA LEU A 30 4.69 -7.17 1.91
C LEU A 30 5.28 -6.96 0.50
N THR A 31 5.76 -8.03 -0.13
CA THR A 31 6.31 -7.98 -1.50
C THR A 31 5.25 -7.52 -2.50
N ALA A 32 4.02 -8.06 -2.41
CA ALA A 32 2.92 -7.66 -3.28
C ALA A 32 2.56 -6.18 -3.11
N ARG A 33 2.49 -5.70 -1.86
CA ARG A 33 2.15 -4.29 -1.57
C ARG A 33 3.25 -3.32 -1.99
N LEU A 34 4.52 -3.69 -1.82
CA LEU A 34 5.64 -2.90 -2.33
C LEU A 34 5.65 -2.83 -3.87
N ALA A 35 5.36 -3.94 -4.55
CA ALA A 35 5.25 -3.97 -6.00
C ALA A 35 4.11 -3.07 -6.51
N GLN A 36 2.96 -3.11 -5.82
CA GLN A 36 1.82 -2.24 -6.15
C GLN A 36 2.15 -0.76 -5.95
N LEU A 37 2.74 -0.39 -4.80
CA LEU A 37 3.15 0.98 -4.52
C LEU A 37 4.18 1.47 -5.55
N HIS A 38 5.17 0.64 -5.87
CA HIS A 38 6.17 0.97 -6.88
C HIS A 38 5.54 1.19 -8.26
N ALA A 39 4.62 0.32 -8.68
CA ALA A 39 3.91 0.49 -9.95
C ALA A 39 3.11 1.79 -9.99
N MET A 40 2.43 2.15 -8.90
CA MET A 40 1.67 3.41 -8.83
C MET A 40 2.59 4.63 -8.87
N LEU A 41 3.68 4.64 -8.10
CA LEU A 41 4.65 5.73 -8.13
C LEU A 41 5.33 5.86 -9.50
N SER A 42 5.55 4.75 -10.20
CA SER A 42 6.12 4.79 -11.56
C SER A 42 5.27 5.56 -12.56
N ALA A 43 3.95 5.61 -12.32
CA ALA A 43 2.99 6.31 -13.17
C ALA A 43 2.90 7.82 -12.87
N THR A 44 3.66 8.35 -11.90
CA THR A 44 3.66 9.80 -11.57
C THR A 44 4.86 10.55 -12.13
N HIS A 45 5.90 9.85 -12.59
CA HIS A 45 7.15 10.44 -13.06
C HIS A 45 7.57 9.97 -14.46
N GLY A 46 8.54 10.68 -15.05
CA GLY A 46 8.99 10.42 -16.42
C GLY A 46 7.86 10.58 -17.46
N ASN A 47 7.97 9.89 -18.59
CA ASN A 47 6.99 9.91 -19.67
C ASN A 47 5.63 9.32 -19.24
N ALA A 48 5.63 8.29 -18.40
CA ALA A 48 4.40 7.69 -17.86
C ALA A 48 3.61 8.66 -16.96
N GLY A 49 4.30 9.61 -16.32
CA GLY A 49 3.72 10.65 -15.48
C GLY A 49 2.83 11.66 -16.18
N ASP A 50 2.83 11.72 -17.53
CA ASP A 50 2.00 12.68 -18.25
C ASP A 50 0.52 12.48 -17.96
N THR A 51 0.04 11.23 -17.93
CA THR A 51 -1.37 10.95 -17.60
C THR A 51 -1.73 11.46 -16.21
N PHE A 52 -0.88 11.21 -15.21
CA PHE A 52 -1.09 11.70 -13.85
C PHE A 52 -1.13 13.23 -13.79
N ARG A 53 -0.21 13.92 -14.47
CA ARG A 53 -0.16 15.39 -14.53
C ARG A 53 -1.38 16.03 -15.21
N HIS A 54 -2.04 15.31 -16.11
CA HIS A 54 -3.25 15.78 -16.78
C HIS A 54 -4.55 15.46 -16.02
N LEU A 55 -4.49 14.68 -14.93
CA LEU A 55 -5.64 14.52 -14.04
C LEU A 55 -5.98 15.87 -13.38
N CYS A 56 -7.25 16.08 -13.01
CA CYS A 56 -7.59 17.24 -12.18
C CYS A 56 -7.03 17.07 -10.75
N HIS A 57 -6.91 18.18 -10.03
CA HIS A 57 -6.33 18.23 -8.68
C HIS A 57 -6.92 17.17 -7.74
N GLU A 58 -8.25 17.03 -7.69
CA GLU A 58 -8.93 16.04 -6.84
C GLU A 58 -8.47 14.60 -7.13
N HIS A 59 -8.34 14.23 -8.41
CA HIS A 59 -7.89 12.90 -8.78
C HIS A 59 -6.40 12.69 -8.50
N GLN A 60 -5.56 13.72 -8.63
CA GLN A 60 -4.14 13.65 -8.24
C GLN A 60 -4.00 13.43 -6.73
N GLU A 61 -4.77 14.17 -5.92
CA GLU A 61 -4.82 14.01 -4.47
C GLU A 61 -5.29 12.62 -4.07
N HIS A 62 -6.39 12.12 -4.62
CA HIS A 62 -6.87 10.76 -4.35
C HIS A 62 -5.85 9.68 -4.74
N TYR A 63 -5.18 9.85 -5.87
CA TYR A 63 -4.13 8.93 -6.31
C TYR A 63 -2.95 8.92 -5.34
N MET A 64 -2.53 10.10 -4.89
CA MET A 64 -1.40 10.22 -3.97
C MET A 64 -1.73 9.74 -2.57
N TRP A 65 -2.98 9.96 -2.15
CA TRP A 65 -3.51 9.39 -0.93
C TRP A 65 -3.52 7.85 -0.98
N ALA A 66 -3.89 7.24 -2.11
CA ALA A 66 -3.82 5.79 -2.26
C ALA A 66 -2.38 5.25 -2.16
N CYS A 67 -1.39 5.95 -2.73
CA CYS A 67 0.03 5.63 -2.52
C CYS A 67 0.43 5.74 -1.04
N TYR A 68 -0.03 6.78 -0.34
CA TYR A 68 0.23 6.96 1.09
C TYR A 68 -0.32 5.80 1.93
N MET A 69 -1.53 5.32 1.62
CA MET A 69 -2.11 4.16 2.29
C MET A 69 -1.31 2.88 2.10
N LEU A 70 -0.88 2.59 0.87
CA LEU A 70 -0.02 1.43 0.59
C LEU A 70 1.32 1.53 1.34
N ALA A 71 1.88 2.74 1.49
CA ALA A 71 3.07 2.95 2.31
C ALA A 71 2.78 2.68 3.80
N GLY A 72 1.60 3.06 4.30
CA GLY A 72 1.13 2.70 5.63
C GLY A 72 1.03 1.19 5.84
N GLU A 73 0.37 0.49 4.91
CA GLU A 73 0.21 -0.98 4.94
C GLU A 73 1.56 -1.72 4.94
N THR A 74 2.50 -1.30 4.10
CA THR A 74 3.84 -1.93 4.05
C THR A 74 4.60 -1.76 5.36
N ARG A 75 4.45 -0.63 6.05
CA ARG A 75 5.02 -0.40 7.40
C ARG A 75 4.38 -1.30 8.45
N GLU A 76 3.05 -1.48 8.41
CA GLU A 76 2.33 -2.38 9.32
C GLU A 76 2.79 -3.83 9.12
N LEU A 77 2.84 -4.30 7.86
CA LEU A 77 3.31 -5.65 7.51
C LEU A 77 4.76 -5.89 7.95
N MET A 78 5.65 -4.91 7.78
CA MET A 78 7.03 -5.01 8.25
C MET A 78 7.13 -5.08 9.78
N THR A 79 6.30 -4.30 10.49
CA THR A 79 6.23 -4.35 11.96
C THR A 79 5.77 -5.73 12.43
N ALA A 80 4.69 -6.25 11.85
CA ALA A 80 4.17 -7.59 12.12
C ALA A 80 5.22 -8.69 11.86
N LEU A 81 5.97 -8.58 10.76
CA LEU A 81 7.02 -9.54 10.43
C LEU A 81 8.13 -9.56 11.49
N LEU A 82 8.57 -8.39 11.96
CA LEU A 82 9.59 -8.27 13.01
C LEU A 82 9.10 -8.83 14.36
N GLU A 83 7.84 -8.60 14.71
CA GLU A 83 7.22 -9.16 15.92
C GLU A 83 7.16 -10.69 15.86
N ARG A 84 6.76 -11.25 14.72
CA ARG A 84 6.73 -12.71 14.51
C ARG A 84 8.12 -13.33 14.58
N GLN A 85 9.14 -12.67 14.02
CA GLN A 85 10.53 -13.13 14.12
C GLN A 85 11.04 -13.12 15.56
N ARG A 86 10.67 -12.12 16.36
CA ARG A 86 11.00 -12.06 17.79
C ARG A 86 10.39 -13.22 18.56
N VAL A 87 9.09 -13.48 18.37
CA VAL A 87 8.38 -14.59 19.03
C VAL A 87 8.97 -15.95 18.64
N ALA A 88 9.38 -16.14 17.38
CA ALA A 88 10.00 -17.39 16.95
C ALA A 88 11.41 -17.63 17.51
N SER A 89 12.08 -16.58 18.00
CA SER A 89 13.44 -16.63 18.56
C SER A 89 13.50 -16.69 20.09
N ALA A 90 12.35 -16.60 20.76
CA ALA A 90 12.20 -16.65 22.22
C ALA A 90 11.74 -18.04 22.67
#